data_AF-A0A845HEV7-F1
#
_entry.id   AF-A0A845HEV7-F1
#
_cell.length_a   1.000
_cell.length_b   1.000
_cell.length_c   1.000
_cell.angle_alpha   90.00
_cell.angle_beta   90.00
_cell.angle_gamma   90.00
#
_symmetry.space_group_name_H-M   'P 1'
#
loop_
_entity.id
_entity.type
_entity.pdbx_description
1 polymer ?
#
loop_
_entity_poly.entity_id
_entity_poly.type
_entity_poly.pdbx_seq_one_letter_code
_entity_poly.pdbx_strand_id
1 'polypeptide(L)'
;MTPRRLRVLLSPQQVLCVARQGGRLVEGSARQIAVDGAGGHWQAAIDALRTLLQQPDIAAAKLPLEISLSGRWSQLVLAPWSDALLSEPSASRFLQTQLAALYGDNARGWSVVGDDAPYGHTRLVCGVDSTLLQALKDVAAECGHACRVIEPLLATALRTLEAPRPERSRKGTADTDGALSRLNGAADSSSASLRATKGAAYAVGALALIEPGRITMAALRDGRIVAIQSQPASEAWRIELPQAWQRWTLRAPELAAIEQIAVTDLSALPSALPPERATATASASAPSIAATLHLVPGALPSRFQLNANPFGERATIVTPAVQAPSSTATPEVAA
;
A
#
# COMPACT_ATOMS: atom_id res chain seq x y z
N MET A 1 0.50 -25.95 -7.88
CA MET A 1 0.75 -24.62 -8.52
C MET A 1 0.25 -23.54 -7.57
N THR A 2 1.03 -22.49 -7.30
CA THR A 2 0.56 -21.37 -6.45
C THR A 2 -0.55 -20.59 -7.18
N PRO A 3 -1.71 -20.33 -6.55
CA PRO A 3 -2.83 -19.65 -7.20
C PRO A 3 -2.46 -18.20 -7.55
N ARG A 4 -2.99 -17.73 -8.69
CA ARG A 4 -2.89 -16.32 -9.09
C ARG A 4 -3.90 -15.48 -8.32
N ARG A 5 -3.54 -14.23 -8.02
CA ARG A 5 -4.39 -13.26 -7.32
C ARG A 5 -4.25 -11.88 -7.97
N LEU A 6 -5.31 -11.09 -7.89
CA LEU A 6 -5.31 -9.70 -8.32
C LEU A 6 -5.05 -8.82 -7.10
N ARG A 7 -4.01 -7.99 -7.15
CA ARG A 7 -3.71 -7.00 -6.12
C ARG A 7 -4.01 -5.61 -6.63
N VAL A 8 -4.82 -4.89 -5.87
CA VAL A 8 -5.23 -3.52 -6.20
C VAL A 8 -4.78 -2.57 -5.11
N LEU A 9 -4.13 -1.46 -5.50
CA LEU A 9 -4.00 -0.27 -4.65
C LEU A 9 -5.15 0.68 -4.99
N LEU A 10 -5.90 1.06 -3.97
CA LEU A 10 -6.90 2.11 -4.07
C LEU A 10 -6.42 3.37 -3.35
N SER A 11 -6.33 4.48 -4.08
CA SER A 11 -5.93 5.77 -3.55
C SER A 11 -6.76 6.91 -4.18
N PRO A 12 -6.78 8.12 -3.58
CA PRO A 12 -7.64 9.18 -4.09
C PRO A 12 -7.31 9.67 -5.51
N GLN A 13 -6.08 9.47 -5.98
CA GLN A 13 -5.61 9.94 -7.30
C GLN A 13 -5.46 8.82 -8.31
N GLN A 14 -5.47 7.55 -7.88
CA GLN A 14 -5.22 6.43 -8.77
C GLN A 14 -5.71 5.10 -8.21
N VAL A 15 -6.07 4.21 -9.12
CA VAL A 15 -6.23 2.78 -8.88
C VAL A 15 -5.12 2.05 -9.64
N LEU A 16 -4.27 1.31 -8.93
CA LEU A 16 -3.25 0.44 -9.53
C LEU A 16 -3.65 -1.01 -9.36
N CYS A 17 -3.36 -1.83 -10.36
CA CYS A 17 -3.66 -3.25 -10.32
C CYS A 17 -2.48 -4.06 -10.88
N VAL A 18 -2.19 -5.20 -10.26
CA VAL A 18 -1.23 -6.20 -10.74
C VAL A 18 -1.76 -7.60 -10.49
N ALA A 19 -1.44 -8.55 -11.37
CA ALA A 19 -1.60 -9.96 -11.08
C ALA A 19 -0.33 -10.50 -10.39
N ARG A 20 -0.50 -11.34 -9.38
CA ARG A 20 0.59 -12.04 -8.69
C ARG A 20 0.41 -13.54 -8.73
N GLN A 21 1.53 -14.25 -8.82
CA GLN A 21 1.60 -15.69 -8.67
C GLN A 21 2.58 -16.01 -7.54
N GLY A 22 2.04 -16.33 -6.36
CA GLY A 22 2.82 -16.35 -5.12
C GLY A 22 3.45 -14.98 -4.84
N GLY A 23 4.75 -14.96 -4.51
CA GLY A 23 5.50 -13.73 -4.24
C GLY A 23 5.89 -12.92 -5.48
N ARG A 24 5.60 -13.37 -6.71
CA ARG A 24 6.08 -12.73 -7.95
C ARG A 24 4.97 -11.97 -8.67
N LEU A 25 5.33 -10.81 -9.24
CA LEU A 25 4.48 -10.07 -10.19
C LEU A 25 4.41 -10.85 -11.50
N VAL A 26 3.23 -10.90 -12.11
CA VAL A 26 3.06 -11.40 -13.48
C VAL A 26 3.43 -10.26 -14.43
N GLU A 27 4.39 -10.50 -15.32
CA GLU A 27 4.84 -9.51 -16.29
C GLU A 27 3.69 -9.03 -17.18
N GLY A 28 3.67 -7.73 -17.50
CA GLY A 28 2.62 -7.12 -18.32
C GLY A 28 1.23 -7.04 -17.67
N SER A 29 1.06 -7.49 -16.43
CA SER A 29 -0.25 -7.43 -15.73
C SER A 29 -0.55 -6.10 -15.06
N ALA A 30 0.44 -5.19 -15.00
CA ALA A 30 0.27 -3.91 -14.34
C ALA A 30 -0.69 -3.00 -15.13
N ARG A 31 -1.68 -2.45 -14.44
CA ARG A 31 -2.68 -1.51 -14.97
C ARG A 31 -2.82 -0.35 -14.01
N GLN A 32 -3.06 0.84 -14.55
CA GLN A 32 -3.31 2.05 -13.78
C GLN A 32 -4.47 2.82 -14.39
N ILE A 33 -5.37 3.30 -13.53
CA ILE A 33 -6.42 4.25 -13.87
C ILE A 33 -6.23 5.48 -12.99
N ALA A 34 -6.12 6.65 -13.60
CA ALA A 34 -6.14 7.93 -12.89
C ALA A 34 -7.56 8.18 -12.34
N VAL A 35 -7.64 8.69 -11.12
CA VAL A 35 -8.90 9.03 -10.46
C VAL A 35 -9.02 10.55 -10.41
N ASP A 36 -9.93 11.08 -11.23
CA ASP A 36 -10.26 12.51 -11.23
C ASP A 36 -11.26 12.82 -10.10
N GLY A 37 -10.79 12.68 -8.86
CA GLY A 37 -11.57 12.92 -7.66
C GLY A 37 -11.25 14.26 -7.02
N ALA A 38 -11.88 15.35 -7.47
CA ALA A 38 -11.81 16.63 -6.77
C ALA A 38 -12.33 16.45 -5.33
N GLY A 39 -11.45 16.60 -4.33
CA GLY A 39 -11.81 16.56 -2.92
C GLY A 39 -11.49 15.27 -2.16
N GLY A 40 -10.92 14.24 -2.80
CA GLY A 40 -10.40 13.06 -2.10
C GLY A 40 -11.45 12.12 -1.48
N HIS A 41 -12.72 12.29 -1.83
CA HIS A 41 -13.77 11.33 -1.51
C HIS A 41 -13.53 10.00 -2.26
N TRP A 42 -13.92 8.88 -1.65
CA TRP A 42 -13.57 7.54 -2.13
C TRP A 42 -14.41 7.06 -3.33
N GLN A 43 -15.58 7.66 -3.59
CA GLN A 43 -16.52 7.21 -4.62
C GLN A 43 -15.89 7.14 -6.02
N ALA A 44 -15.14 8.16 -6.43
CA ALA A 44 -14.49 8.18 -7.74
C ALA A 44 -13.49 7.03 -7.92
N ALA A 45 -12.85 6.59 -6.83
CA ALA A 45 -11.94 5.45 -6.86
C ALA A 45 -12.70 4.11 -6.91
N ILE A 46 -13.88 4.02 -6.29
CA ILE A 46 -14.79 2.86 -6.44
C ILE A 46 -15.26 2.74 -7.90
N ASP A 47 -15.62 3.85 -8.53
CA ASP A 47 -16.02 3.86 -9.94
C ASP A 47 -14.85 3.45 -10.85
N ALA A 48 -13.65 3.99 -10.60
CA ALA A 48 -12.44 3.58 -11.32
C ALA A 48 -12.10 2.09 -11.08
N LEU A 49 -12.28 1.57 -9.87
CA LEU A 49 -12.11 0.15 -9.57
C LEU A 49 -13.10 -0.71 -10.37
N ARG A 50 -14.36 -0.30 -10.45
CA ARG A 50 -15.37 -0.98 -11.26
C ARG A 50 -14.95 -1.02 -12.73
N THR A 51 -14.54 0.11 -13.30
CA THR A 51 -14.03 0.18 -14.68
C THR A 51 -12.84 -0.75 -14.88
N LEU A 52 -11.92 -0.81 -13.91
CA LEU A 52 -10.76 -1.70 -13.96
C LEU A 52 -11.16 -3.18 -13.96
N LEU A 53 -12.06 -3.59 -13.07
CA LEU A 53 -12.49 -4.98 -12.95
C LEU A 53 -13.33 -5.45 -14.15
N GLN A 54 -13.97 -4.53 -14.86
CA GLN A 54 -14.74 -4.82 -16.08
C GLN A 54 -13.87 -4.94 -17.34
N GLN A 55 -12.57 -4.66 -17.27
CA GLN A 55 -11.67 -4.86 -18.42
C GLN A 55 -11.68 -6.34 -18.85
N PRO A 56 -11.79 -6.66 -20.15
CA PRO A 56 -12.02 -8.03 -20.62
C PRO A 56 -11.01 -9.07 -20.12
N ASP A 57 -9.72 -8.70 -20.03
CA ASP A 57 -8.64 -9.56 -19.55
C ASP A 57 -8.73 -9.84 -18.05
N ILE A 58 -9.18 -8.86 -17.26
CA ILE A 58 -9.37 -8.99 -15.81
C ILE A 58 -10.67 -9.74 -15.49
N ALA A 59 -11.77 -9.34 -16.13
CA ALA A 59 -13.10 -9.91 -15.94
C ALA A 59 -13.15 -11.40 -16.31
N ALA A 60 -12.46 -11.80 -17.39
CA ALA A 60 -12.38 -13.20 -17.80
C ALA A 60 -11.62 -14.08 -16.80
N ALA A 61 -10.58 -13.53 -16.16
CA ALA A 61 -9.72 -14.29 -15.25
C ALA A 61 -10.36 -14.53 -13.87
N LYS A 62 -11.28 -13.66 -13.42
CA LYS A 62 -11.99 -13.72 -12.13
C LYS A 62 -11.08 -14.06 -10.94
N LEU A 63 -9.87 -13.52 -10.96
CA LEU A 63 -8.87 -13.82 -9.93
C LEU A 63 -9.36 -13.32 -8.55
N PRO A 64 -9.04 -14.03 -7.46
CA PRO A 64 -9.28 -13.53 -6.10
C PRO A 64 -8.63 -12.16 -5.90
N LEU A 65 -9.39 -11.23 -5.32
CA LEU A 65 -9.03 -9.83 -5.18
C LEU A 65 -8.46 -9.53 -3.77
N GLU A 66 -7.31 -8.87 -3.73
CA GLU A 66 -6.70 -8.30 -2.53
C GLU A 66 -6.55 -6.79 -2.71
N ILE A 67 -7.14 -6.01 -1.82
CA ILE A 67 -7.19 -4.54 -1.91
C ILE A 67 -6.32 -3.92 -0.82
N SER A 68 -5.36 -3.10 -1.21
CA SER A 68 -4.59 -2.23 -0.34
C SER A 68 -5.16 -0.81 -0.39
N LEU A 69 -5.53 -0.27 0.76
CA LEU A 69 -6.11 1.06 0.88
C LEU A 69 -5.04 2.09 1.24
N SER A 70 -5.07 3.23 0.56
CA SER A 70 -4.30 4.42 0.92
C SER A 70 -4.48 4.80 2.40
N GLY A 71 -3.45 5.39 3.01
CA GLY A 71 -3.53 5.97 4.35
C GLY A 71 -4.51 7.16 4.45
N ARG A 72 -5.04 7.61 3.31
CA ARG A 72 -6.14 8.60 3.23
C ARG A 72 -7.48 8.03 3.69
N TRP A 73 -7.69 6.73 3.52
CA TRP A 73 -8.93 6.05 3.91
C TRP A 73 -8.74 4.95 4.95
N SER A 74 -7.48 4.60 5.27
CA SER A 74 -7.14 3.69 6.36
C SER A 74 -6.32 4.41 7.42
N GLN A 75 -6.97 4.77 8.53
CA GLN A 75 -6.33 5.48 9.63
C GLN A 75 -5.70 4.49 10.60
N LEU A 76 -4.40 4.64 10.83
CA LEU A 76 -3.64 3.78 11.73
C LEU A 76 -3.27 4.53 13.01
N VAL A 77 -3.53 3.89 14.15
CA VAL A 77 -3.17 4.39 15.48
C VAL A 77 -2.57 3.28 16.31
N LEU A 78 -1.70 3.65 17.25
CA LEU A 78 -1.27 2.78 18.33
C LEU A 78 -2.18 2.96 19.53
N ALA A 79 -3.01 1.95 19.83
CA ALA A 79 -3.87 1.94 21.00
C ALA A 79 -3.12 1.33 22.19
N PRO A 80 -3.14 1.98 23.36
CA PRO A 80 -2.50 1.44 24.55
C PRO A 80 -3.16 0.13 24.97
N TRP A 81 -2.42 -0.69 25.72
CA TRP A 81 -2.98 -1.87 26.37
C TRP A 81 -4.15 -1.48 27.28
N SER A 82 -5.17 -2.34 27.33
CA SER A 82 -6.33 -2.24 28.22
C SER A 82 -6.93 -3.63 28.41
N ASP A 83 -7.41 -3.93 29.62
CA ASP A 83 -8.12 -5.19 29.88
C ASP A 83 -9.41 -5.31 29.06
N ALA A 84 -9.96 -4.20 28.54
CA ALA A 84 -11.05 -4.23 27.58
C ALA A 84 -10.72 -5.03 26.31
N LEU A 85 -9.45 -5.18 25.97
CA LEU A 85 -8.97 -5.95 24.82
C LEU A 85 -9.09 -7.48 25.01
N LEU A 86 -9.40 -7.94 26.22
CA LEU A 86 -9.55 -9.36 26.55
C LEU A 86 -10.88 -9.97 26.07
N SER A 87 -11.87 -9.15 25.70
CA SER A 87 -13.14 -9.63 25.14
C SER A 87 -13.53 -8.85 23.90
N GLU A 88 -14.02 -9.54 22.86
CA GLU A 88 -14.29 -8.93 21.55
C GLU A 88 -15.29 -7.75 21.61
N PRO A 89 -16.44 -7.82 22.31
CA PRO A 89 -17.37 -6.68 22.37
C PRO A 89 -16.80 -5.47 23.11
N SER A 90 -15.96 -5.69 24.12
CA SER A 90 -15.30 -4.60 24.86
C SER A 90 -14.12 -4.03 24.09
N ALA A 91 -13.38 -4.88 23.38
CA ALA A 91 -12.25 -4.50 22.54
C ALA A 91 -12.72 -3.57 21.42
N SER A 92 -13.77 -3.95 20.68
CA SER A 92 -14.33 -3.14 19.61
C SER A 92 -14.75 -1.75 20.10
N ARG A 93 -15.45 -1.66 21.24
CA ARG A 93 -15.83 -0.36 21.82
C ARG A 93 -14.63 0.46 22.25
N PHE A 94 -13.67 -0.15 22.95
CA PHE A 94 -12.46 0.53 23.40
C PHE A 94 -11.67 1.10 22.22
N LEU A 95 -11.42 0.29 21.18
CA LEU A 95 -10.69 0.71 19.98
C LEU A 95 -11.45 1.81 19.21
N GLN A 96 -12.78 1.70 19.12
CA GLN A 96 -13.63 2.72 18.54
C GLN A 96 -13.51 4.06 19.30
N THR A 97 -13.47 4.03 20.63
CA THR A 97 -13.25 5.22 21.47
C THR A 97 -11.86 5.81 21.24
N GLN A 98 -10.81 5.00 21.12
CA GLN A 98 -9.45 5.49 20.82
C GLN A 98 -9.39 6.26 19.49
N LEU A 99 -10.02 5.73 18.44
CA LEU A 99 -10.07 6.41 17.15
C LEU A 99 -10.94 7.67 17.19
N ALA A 100 -12.10 7.64 17.85
CA ALA A 100 -12.95 8.82 18.00
C ALA A 100 -12.28 9.95 18.77
N ALA A 101 -11.42 9.64 19.74
CA ALA A 101 -10.64 10.65 20.45
C ALA A 101 -9.65 11.41 19.55
N LEU A 102 -9.13 10.77 18.50
CA LEU A 102 -8.15 11.36 17.59
C LEU A 102 -8.76 11.98 16.34
N TYR A 103 -9.80 11.36 15.80
CA TYR A 103 -10.40 11.71 14.51
C TYR A 103 -11.81 12.30 14.64
N GLY A 104 -12.31 12.48 15.86
CA GLY A 104 -13.61 13.05 16.15
C GLY A 104 -14.77 12.18 15.70
N ASP A 105 -15.93 12.80 15.49
CA ASP A 105 -17.18 12.09 15.18
C ASP A 105 -17.14 11.32 13.86
N ASN A 106 -16.26 11.70 12.92
CA ASN A 106 -16.05 10.96 11.67
C ASN A 106 -15.69 9.50 11.90
N ALA A 107 -14.99 9.20 13.01
CA ALA A 107 -14.59 7.83 13.31
C ALA A 107 -15.76 6.93 13.71
N ARG A 108 -16.89 7.47 14.18
CA ARG A 108 -18.00 6.66 14.73
C ARG A 108 -18.60 5.68 13.72
N GLY A 109 -18.54 6.02 12.43
CA GLY A 109 -19.02 5.17 11.33
C GLY A 109 -17.95 4.20 10.80
N TRP A 110 -16.77 4.13 11.43
CA TRP A 110 -15.68 3.29 10.93
C TRP A 110 -15.79 1.85 11.42
N SER A 111 -15.39 0.93 10.57
CA SER A 111 -15.01 -0.41 10.97
C SER A 111 -13.60 -0.37 11.52
N VAL A 112 -13.40 -0.98 12.68
CA VAL A 112 -12.15 -0.91 13.43
C VAL A 112 -11.62 -2.30 13.67
N VAL A 113 -10.36 -2.53 13.32
CA VAL A 113 -9.67 -3.80 13.52
C VAL A 113 -8.33 -3.52 14.21
N GLY A 114 -8.02 -4.30 15.24
CA GLY A 114 -6.71 -4.30 15.90
C GLY A 114 -5.87 -5.51 15.48
N ASP A 115 -4.55 -5.38 15.58
CA ASP A 115 -3.64 -6.51 15.47
C ASP A 115 -3.68 -7.41 16.71
N ASP A 116 -3.03 -8.56 16.61
CA ASP A 116 -2.93 -9.54 17.70
C ASP A 116 -1.68 -9.26 18.54
N ALA A 117 -1.66 -8.12 19.25
CA ALA A 117 -0.58 -7.82 20.20
C ALA A 117 -0.69 -8.67 21.47
N PRO A 118 0.45 -9.17 22.00
CA PRO A 118 0.46 -9.93 23.24
C PRO A 118 -0.08 -9.09 24.40
N TYR A 119 -0.50 -9.79 25.45
CA TYR A 119 -0.94 -9.17 26.68
C TYR A 119 0.04 -8.12 27.18
N GLY A 120 -0.46 -6.94 27.57
CA GLY A 120 0.36 -5.83 28.07
C GLY A 120 1.04 -4.98 26.99
N HIS A 121 0.93 -5.34 25.70
CA HIS A 121 1.53 -4.56 24.61
C HIS A 121 0.50 -3.66 23.90
N THR A 122 0.99 -2.54 23.40
CA THR A 122 0.27 -1.65 22.49
C THR A 122 -0.19 -2.39 21.24
N ARG A 123 -1.41 -2.12 20.80
CA ARG A 123 -2.00 -2.67 19.57
C ARG A 123 -1.92 -1.67 18.43
N LEU A 124 -1.60 -2.16 17.24
CA LEU A 124 -1.82 -1.40 16.01
C LEU A 124 -3.30 -1.54 15.63
N VAL A 125 -3.95 -0.41 15.36
CA VAL A 125 -5.38 -0.35 15.09
C VAL A 125 -5.59 0.37 13.77
N CYS A 126 -6.44 -0.20 12.92
CA CYS A 126 -6.85 0.38 11.66
C CYS A 126 -8.34 0.69 11.70
N GLY A 127 -8.68 1.95 11.43
CA GLY A 127 -10.05 2.41 11.18
C GLY A 127 -10.27 2.73 9.70
N VAL A 128 -11.39 2.25 9.15
CA VAL A 128 -11.82 2.54 7.77
C VAL A 128 -13.31 2.83 7.77
N ASP A 129 -13.75 3.80 6.98
CA ASP A 129 -15.18 4.07 6.79
C ASP A 129 -15.95 2.79 6.39
N SER A 130 -17.01 2.45 7.14
CA SER A 130 -17.77 1.22 6.91
C SER A 130 -18.50 1.22 5.57
N THR A 131 -18.93 2.40 5.10
CA THR A 131 -19.61 2.54 3.80
C THR A 131 -18.64 2.32 2.65
N LEU A 132 -17.40 2.78 2.77
CA LEU A 132 -16.33 2.45 1.84
C LEU A 132 -16.04 0.95 1.83
N LEU A 133 -15.88 0.32 3.00
CA LEU A 133 -15.64 -1.13 3.07
C LEU A 133 -16.77 -1.93 2.43
N GLN A 134 -18.02 -1.51 2.61
CA GLN A 134 -19.16 -2.16 1.99
C GLN A 134 -19.13 -1.96 0.47
N ALA A 135 -18.93 -0.73 -0.01
CA ALA A 135 -18.84 -0.44 -1.44
C ALA A 135 -17.74 -1.25 -2.15
N LEU A 136 -16.59 -1.48 -1.49
CA LEU A 136 -15.52 -2.32 -2.04
C LEU A 136 -15.95 -3.79 -2.20
N LYS A 137 -16.68 -4.32 -1.22
CA LYS A 137 -17.19 -5.69 -1.26
C LYS A 137 -18.25 -5.83 -2.35
N ASP A 138 -19.14 -4.84 -2.45
CA ASP A 138 -20.22 -4.83 -3.43
C ASP A 138 -19.66 -4.77 -4.86
N VAL A 139 -18.74 -3.85 -5.15
CA VAL A 139 -18.10 -3.77 -6.47
C VAL A 139 -17.35 -5.05 -6.84
N ALA A 140 -16.63 -5.65 -5.89
CA ALA A 140 -15.95 -6.92 -6.14
C ALA A 140 -16.95 -8.04 -6.49
N ALA A 141 -18.05 -8.14 -5.73
CA ALA A 141 -19.09 -9.14 -5.95
C ALA A 141 -19.84 -8.93 -7.27
N GLU A 142 -20.22 -7.69 -7.58
CA GLU A 142 -20.89 -7.32 -8.83
C GLU A 142 -20.02 -7.62 -10.06
N CYS A 143 -18.70 -7.46 -9.96
CA CYS A 143 -17.75 -7.84 -11.00
C CYS A 143 -17.35 -9.34 -10.96
N GLY A 144 -17.90 -10.13 -10.03
CA GLY A 144 -17.66 -11.57 -9.95
C GLY A 144 -16.30 -11.98 -9.36
N HIS A 145 -15.64 -11.09 -8.61
CA HIS A 145 -14.37 -11.35 -7.93
C HIS A 145 -14.59 -11.67 -6.45
N ALA A 146 -13.94 -12.73 -5.96
CA ALA A 146 -13.89 -13.01 -4.52
C ALA A 146 -12.93 -12.04 -3.84
N CYS A 147 -13.45 -11.04 -3.12
CA CYS A 147 -12.66 -10.15 -2.26
C CYS A 147 -12.14 -10.92 -1.04
N ARG A 148 -10.83 -11.14 -0.96
CA ARG A 148 -10.20 -11.95 0.10
C ARG A 148 -9.66 -11.10 1.23
N VAL A 149 -9.08 -9.96 0.90
CA VAL A 149 -8.39 -9.08 1.85
C VAL A 149 -8.66 -7.63 1.46
N ILE A 150 -8.99 -6.82 2.45
CA ILE A 150 -8.94 -5.36 2.39
C ILE A 150 -8.07 -4.93 3.55
N GLU A 151 -6.97 -4.24 3.28
CA GLU A 151 -5.95 -3.93 4.28
C GLU A 151 -5.32 -2.55 4.06
N PRO A 152 -4.74 -1.93 5.10
CA PRO A 152 -3.97 -0.71 4.93
C PRO A 152 -2.74 -0.98 4.06
N LEU A 153 -2.42 -0.05 3.16
CA LEU A 153 -1.26 -0.11 2.26
C LEU A 153 0.06 -0.29 3.02
N LEU A 154 0.15 0.24 4.24
CA LEU A 154 1.31 0.04 5.10
C LEU A 154 1.58 -1.45 5.38
N ALA A 155 0.55 -2.26 5.62
CA ALA A 155 0.71 -3.70 5.84
C ALA A 155 1.25 -4.42 4.59
N THR A 156 0.81 -3.99 3.40
CA THR A 156 1.34 -4.49 2.12
C THR A 156 2.79 -4.13 1.90
N ALA A 157 3.18 -2.88 2.23
CA ALA A 157 4.56 -2.45 2.16
C ALA A 157 5.46 -3.23 3.13
N LEU A 158 5.01 -3.48 4.36
CA LEU A 158 5.75 -4.28 5.35
C LEU A 158 6.03 -5.71 4.88
N ARG A 159 5.01 -6.44 4.40
CA ARG A 159 5.22 -7.81 3.90
C ARG A 159 6.15 -7.88 2.70
N THR A 160 6.29 -6.78 1.95
CA THR A 160 7.25 -6.70 0.83
C THR A 160 8.69 -6.60 1.36
N LEU A 161 8.90 -6.01 2.54
CA LEU A 161 10.20 -6.00 3.22
C LEU A 161 10.57 -7.36 3.80
N GLU A 162 9.58 -8.09 4.31
CA GLU A 162 9.77 -9.42 4.92
C GLU A 162 9.92 -10.55 3.91
N ALA A 163 9.55 -10.31 2.64
CA ALA A 163 9.62 -11.33 1.60
C ALA A 163 11.07 -11.82 1.43
N PRO A 164 11.33 -13.15 1.52
CA PRO A 164 12.67 -13.69 1.38
C PRO A 164 13.24 -13.29 0.03
N ARG A 165 14.33 -12.51 0.05
CA ARG A 165 15.10 -12.18 -1.15
C ARG A 165 15.55 -13.51 -1.76
N PRO A 166 15.31 -13.77 -3.06
CA PRO A 166 15.78 -15.00 -3.67
C PRO A 166 17.29 -15.11 -3.43
N GLU A 167 17.72 -16.19 -2.78
CA GLU A 167 19.13 -16.46 -2.56
C GLU A 167 19.87 -16.29 -3.89
N ARG A 168 20.86 -15.39 -3.93
CA ARG A 168 21.81 -15.35 -5.03
C ARG A 168 22.39 -16.75 -5.14
N SER A 169 22.15 -17.36 -6.30
CA SER A 169 22.61 -18.69 -6.69
C SER A 169 23.97 -19.01 -6.04
N ARG A 170 23.97 -19.95 -5.09
CA ARG A 170 25.20 -20.51 -4.53
C ARG A 170 25.97 -21.10 -5.70
N LYS A 171 27.07 -20.43 -6.06
CA LYS A 171 28.06 -20.94 -7.00
C LYS A 171 28.52 -22.30 -6.47
N GLY A 172 28.24 -23.35 -7.25
CA GLY A 172 28.59 -24.71 -6.90
C GLY A 172 30.08 -24.83 -6.59
N THR A 173 30.37 -25.42 -5.44
CA THR A 173 31.64 -26.11 -5.20
C THR A 173 31.25 -27.56 -4.98
N ALA A 174 31.62 -28.38 -5.96
CA ALA A 174 31.57 -29.82 -5.90
C ALA A 174 32.72 -30.34 -5.01
N ASP A 175 32.60 -31.62 -4.64
CA ASP A 175 33.51 -32.48 -3.87
C ASP A 175 33.45 -32.31 -2.33
N THR A 176 33.30 -33.36 -1.52
CA THR A 176 33.61 -34.79 -1.71
C THR A 176 32.80 -35.65 -0.72
N ASP A 177 32.38 -36.82 -1.22
CA ASP A 177 32.33 -38.17 -0.63
C ASP A 177 32.38 -38.40 0.90
N GLY A 178 31.59 -39.34 1.41
CA GLY A 178 31.65 -39.79 2.82
C GLY A 178 30.42 -40.53 3.36
N ALA A 179 30.41 -41.84 3.18
CA ALA A 179 29.38 -42.83 3.50
C ALA A 179 29.06 -43.12 5.00
N LEU A 180 27.78 -43.53 5.26
CA LEU A 180 27.27 -44.58 6.20
C LEU A 180 27.48 -44.39 7.73
N SER A 181 26.61 -44.73 8.72
CA SER A 181 25.35 -45.49 8.88
C SER A 181 24.78 -45.33 10.31
N ARG A 182 23.44 -45.38 10.46
CA ARG A 182 22.53 -46.03 11.48
C ARG A 182 22.92 -46.01 12.99
N LEU A 183 22.02 -45.75 13.97
CA LEU A 183 20.81 -46.51 14.38
C LEU A 183 19.89 -45.73 15.36
N ASN A 184 18.66 -46.24 15.48
CA ASN A 184 17.45 -45.80 16.21
C ASN A 184 17.54 -45.57 17.74
N GLY A 185 16.56 -44.80 18.28
CA GLY A 185 16.09 -44.95 19.67
C GLY A 185 15.19 -43.85 20.26
N ALA A 186 13.87 -43.97 20.03
CA ALA A 186 12.71 -43.61 20.88
C ALA A 186 12.57 -42.27 21.66
N ALA A 187 11.41 -41.64 21.41
CA ALA A 187 10.48 -40.91 22.30
C ALA A 187 11.03 -39.84 23.28
N ASP A 188 10.64 -38.58 23.06
CA ASP A 188 9.71 -37.93 23.99
C ASP A 188 9.13 -36.62 23.44
N SER A 189 7.87 -36.41 23.79
CA SER A 189 7.04 -35.24 23.50
C SER A 189 7.55 -33.99 24.23
N SER A 190 7.91 -32.93 23.49
CA SER A 190 7.82 -31.57 24.01
C SER A 190 7.89 -30.53 22.89
N SER A 191 6.86 -29.68 22.86
CA SER A 191 6.85 -28.29 22.39
C SER A 191 7.80 -27.92 21.24
N ALA A 192 7.23 -27.79 20.04
CA ALA A 192 7.90 -27.22 18.87
C ALA A 192 8.24 -25.73 19.09
N SER A 193 9.35 -25.51 19.78
CA SER A 193 10.12 -24.28 19.73
C SER A 193 10.69 -24.15 18.31
N LEU A 194 10.03 -23.32 17.49
CA LEU A 194 10.55 -22.93 16.19
C LEU A 194 11.85 -22.16 16.41
N ARG A 195 12.95 -22.90 16.26
CA ARG A 195 14.32 -22.41 16.15
C ARG A 195 14.36 -21.21 15.20
N ALA A 196 14.67 -20.05 15.76
CA ALA A 196 15.11 -18.89 15.01
C ALA A 196 16.46 -19.22 14.34
N THR A 197 16.42 -19.68 13.09
CA THR A 197 17.60 -19.73 12.25
C THR A 197 17.95 -18.32 11.79
N LYS A 198 18.89 -17.75 12.53
CA LYS A 198 19.84 -16.69 12.20
C LYS A 198 20.12 -16.56 10.69
N GLY A 199 19.53 -15.53 10.09
CA GLY A 199 20.02 -14.87 8.88
C GLY A 199 20.02 -13.39 9.16
N ALA A 200 21.20 -12.77 9.33
CA ALA A 200 21.36 -11.34 9.48
C ALA A 200 21.05 -10.64 8.14
N ALA A 201 19.78 -10.64 7.75
CA ALA A 201 19.24 -9.59 6.91
C ALA A 201 19.17 -8.35 7.80
N TYR A 202 19.72 -7.22 7.34
CA TYR A 202 19.56 -5.95 8.05
C TYR A 202 18.08 -5.77 8.38
N ALA A 203 17.74 -5.89 9.66
CA ALA A 203 16.36 -5.71 10.10
C ALA A 203 16.05 -4.24 9.88
N VAL A 204 15.24 -3.98 8.85
CA VAL A 204 14.74 -2.63 8.58
C VAL A 204 14.08 -2.13 9.85
N GLY A 205 14.67 -1.13 10.49
CA GLY A 205 14.19 -0.60 11.77
C GLY A 205 13.02 0.36 11.60
N ALA A 206 12.79 0.86 10.38
CA ALA A 206 11.60 1.66 10.04
C ALA A 206 11.24 1.58 8.55
N LEU A 207 9.97 1.85 8.25
CA LEU A 207 9.44 2.01 6.91
C LEU A 207 8.88 3.43 6.75
N ALA A 208 9.13 4.05 5.60
CA ALA A 208 8.45 5.25 5.13
C ALA A 208 7.66 4.94 3.86
N LEU A 209 6.38 5.28 3.86
CA LEU A 209 5.46 5.16 2.75
C LEU A 209 5.13 6.55 2.23
N ILE A 210 5.40 6.79 0.95
CA ILE A 210 5.17 8.08 0.30
C ILE A 210 3.94 7.95 -0.59
N GLU A 211 2.89 8.71 -0.27
CA GLU A 211 1.67 8.81 -1.06
C GLU A 211 1.51 10.27 -1.55
N PRO A 212 0.73 10.54 -2.61
CA PRO A 212 0.43 11.90 -3.00
C PRO A 212 -0.10 12.75 -1.82
N GLY A 213 0.63 13.80 -1.50
CA GLY A 213 0.28 14.73 -0.43
C GLY A 213 0.61 14.24 1.00
N ARG A 214 1.27 13.09 1.20
CA ARG A 214 1.47 12.48 2.54
C ARG A 214 2.73 11.63 2.65
N ILE A 215 3.40 11.75 3.80
CA ILE A 215 4.41 10.79 4.27
C ILE A 215 3.85 10.06 5.49
N THR A 216 3.91 8.74 5.47
CA THR A 216 3.63 7.88 6.64
C THR A 216 4.89 7.12 7.01
N MET A 217 5.34 7.24 8.25
CA MET A 217 6.52 6.54 8.76
C MET A 217 6.10 5.61 9.90
N ALA A 218 6.70 4.42 9.94
CA ALA A 218 6.46 3.42 10.97
C ALA A 218 7.80 2.86 11.45
N ALA A 219 8.04 2.89 12.77
CA ALA A 219 9.18 2.24 13.38
C ALA A 219 8.83 0.79 13.73
N LEU A 220 9.80 -0.11 13.55
CA LEU A 220 9.63 -1.54 13.67
C LEU A 220 10.50 -2.09 14.80
N ARG A 221 9.95 -3.04 15.55
CA ARG A 221 10.69 -3.88 16.50
C ARG A 221 10.15 -5.29 16.40
N ASP A 222 11.03 -6.25 16.16
CA ASP A 222 10.68 -7.67 16.01
C ASP A 222 9.54 -7.91 14.99
N GLY A 223 9.57 -7.19 13.86
CA GLY A 223 8.55 -7.27 12.81
C GLY A 223 7.23 -6.54 13.11
N ARG A 224 7.10 -5.88 14.26
CA ARG A 224 5.88 -5.17 14.67
C ARG A 224 6.04 -3.65 14.61
N ILE A 225 4.98 -2.95 14.26
CA ILE A 225 4.94 -1.49 14.34
C ILE A 225 4.86 -1.09 15.81
N VAL A 226 5.86 -0.32 16.27
CA VAL A 226 5.94 0.18 17.66
C VAL A 226 5.79 1.69 17.75
N ALA A 227 5.97 2.41 16.64
CA ALA A 227 5.66 3.82 16.52
C ALA A 227 5.15 4.09 15.11
N ILE A 228 4.18 4.98 14.96
CA ILE A 228 3.70 5.41 13.65
C ILE A 228 3.42 6.91 13.64
N GLN A 229 3.75 7.56 12.54
CA GLN A 229 3.42 8.96 12.31
C GLN A 229 3.07 9.19 10.85
N SER A 230 1.99 9.93 10.60
CA SER A 230 1.67 10.49 9.30
C SER A 230 1.70 12.00 9.34
N GLN A 231 2.11 12.62 8.23
CA GLN A 231 2.04 14.07 8.03
C GLN A 231 1.78 14.42 6.57
N PRO A 232 1.22 15.60 6.27
CA PRO A 232 1.19 16.15 4.92
C PRO A 232 2.60 16.25 4.34
N ALA A 233 2.71 16.07 3.03
CA ALA A 233 3.96 16.25 2.31
C ALA A 233 3.70 16.76 0.90
N SER A 234 4.61 17.56 0.34
CA SER A 234 4.51 17.99 -1.06
C SER A 234 5.18 16.99 -2.02
N GLU A 235 5.22 17.32 -3.31
CA GLU A 235 6.01 16.58 -4.30
C GLU A 235 7.52 16.62 -4.00
N ALA A 236 7.98 17.58 -3.19
CA ALA A 236 9.37 17.67 -2.71
C ALA A 236 9.66 16.73 -1.52
N TRP A 237 8.93 15.61 -1.40
CA TRP A 237 9.01 14.69 -0.26
C TRP A 237 10.43 14.20 0.05
N ARG A 238 11.32 14.14 -0.96
CA ARG A 238 12.73 13.72 -0.77
C ARG A 238 13.50 14.66 0.18
N ILE A 239 13.14 15.94 0.21
CA ILE A 239 13.69 16.94 1.13
C ILE A 239 12.94 16.90 2.47
N GLU A 240 11.64 16.69 2.43
CA GLU A 240 10.78 16.72 3.62
C GLU A 240 10.92 15.47 4.49
N LEU A 241 11.20 14.30 3.91
CA LEU A 241 11.30 13.02 4.63
C LEU A 241 12.44 13.04 5.67
N PRO A 242 13.68 13.46 5.36
CA PRO A 242 14.72 13.62 6.37
C PRO A 242 14.32 14.57 7.50
N GLN A 243 13.67 15.69 7.17
CA GLN A 243 13.21 16.68 8.17
C GLN A 243 12.08 16.11 9.04
N ALA A 244 11.15 15.37 8.43
CA ALA A 244 10.07 14.67 9.12
C ALA A 244 10.64 13.68 10.13
N TRP A 245 11.61 12.88 9.69
CA TRP A 245 12.30 11.92 10.53
C TRP A 245 13.02 12.61 11.70
N GLN A 246 13.77 13.68 11.43
CA GLN A 246 14.45 14.44 12.46
C GLN A 246 13.46 14.96 13.52
N ARG A 247 12.35 15.59 13.09
CA ARG A 247 11.29 16.04 14.00
C ARG A 247 10.70 14.89 14.81
N TRP A 248 10.55 13.71 14.20
CA TRP A 248 10.03 12.54 14.91
C TRP A 248 11.00 12.06 15.99
N THR A 249 12.29 11.94 15.67
CA THR A 249 13.33 11.55 16.64
C THR A 249 13.49 12.55 17.78
N LEU A 250 13.16 13.83 17.59
CA LEU A 250 13.14 14.80 18.70
C LEU A 250 12.03 14.51 19.73
N ARG A 251 10.90 13.91 19.29
CA ARG A 251 9.80 13.50 20.18
C ARG A 251 9.95 12.09 20.73
N ALA A 252 10.69 11.25 20.02
CA ALA A 252 10.96 9.86 20.36
C ALA A 252 12.46 9.55 20.14
N PRO A 253 13.34 9.98 21.07
CA PRO A 253 14.79 9.88 20.92
C PRO A 253 15.31 8.46 20.70
N GLU A 254 14.60 7.44 21.21
CA GLU A 254 14.91 6.03 20.99
C GLU A 254 14.89 5.62 19.51
N LEU A 255 14.17 6.35 18.66
CA LEU A 255 14.12 6.11 17.22
C LEU A 255 15.40 6.56 16.50
N ALA A 256 16.21 7.43 17.13
CA ALA A 256 17.45 7.93 16.52
C ALA A 256 18.48 6.81 16.25
N ALA A 257 18.41 5.71 17.00
CA ALA A 257 19.28 4.55 16.83
C ALA A 257 18.96 3.71 15.59
N ILE A 258 17.82 3.94 14.92
CA ILE A 258 17.47 3.22 13.70
C ILE A 258 18.42 3.65 12.58
N GLU A 259 19.23 2.72 12.06
CA GLU A 259 20.21 3.04 11.01
C GLU A 259 19.63 2.99 9.60
N GLN A 260 18.56 2.20 9.40
CA GLN A 260 18.00 1.94 8.08
C GLN A 260 16.49 2.14 8.05
N ILE A 261 16.05 2.91 7.06
CA ILE A 261 14.66 3.18 6.76
C ILE A 261 14.40 2.75 5.32
N ALA A 262 13.53 1.77 5.13
CA ALA A 262 13.04 1.45 3.81
C ALA A 262 12.02 2.51 3.37
N VAL A 263 12.09 2.96 2.13
CA VAL A 263 11.21 3.99 1.57
C VAL A 263 10.47 3.42 0.37
N THR A 264 9.15 3.33 0.45
CA THR A 264 8.30 2.92 -0.67
C THR A 264 7.64 4.15 -1.28
N ASP A 265 8.04 4.50 -2.49
CA ASP A 265 7.49 5.64 -3.23
C ASP A 265 6.28 5.22 -4.08
N LEU A 266 5.10 5.74 -3.73
CA LEU A 266 3.84 5.60 -4.49
C LEU A 266 3.33 6.96 -4.97
N SER A 267 4.13 8.01 -4.83
CA SER A 267 3.80 9.37 -5.26
C SER A 267 3.95 9.58 -6.77
N ALA A 268 4.75 8.73 -7.42
CA ALA A 268 4.94 8.77 -8.86
C ALA A 268 3.65 8.36 -9.58
N LEU A 269 2.84 9.34 -9.95
CA LEU A 269 1.95 9.22 -11.10
C LEU A 269 2.85 9.28 -12.34
N PRO A 270 2.72 8.37 -13.32
CA PRO A 270 3.26 8.65 -14.63
C PRO A 270 2.49 9.88 -15.13
N SER A 271 3.20 10.99 -15.34
CA SER A 271 2.61 12.17 -15.98
C SER A 271 1.99 11.68 -17.28
N ALA A 272 0.67 11.86 -17.43
CA ALA A 272 0.06 11.74 -18.74
C ALA A 272 0.85 12.68 -19.66
N LEU A 273 1.51 12.12 -20.69
CA LEU A 273 2.02 12.94 -21.77
C LEU A 273 0.81 13.74 -22.28
N PRO A 274 0.90 15.09 -22.37
CA PRO A 274 -0.16 15.83 -23.03
C PRO A 274 -0.31 15.26 -24.44
N PRO A 275 -1.54 15.08 -24.96
CA PRO A 275 -1.70 14.64 -26.33
C PRO A 275 -0.97 15.62 -27.24
N GLU A 276 0.04 15.13 -27.96
CA GLU A 276 0.67 15.87 -29.05
C GLU A 276 -0.44 16.25 -30.04
N ARG A 277 -0.92 17.50 -29.93
CA ARG A 277 -1.68 18.12 -31.00
C ARG A 277 -0.71 18.40 -32.13
N ALA A 278 -0.71 17.53 -33.13
CA ALA A 278 -0.12 17.81 -34.41
C ALA A 278 -0.79 19.05 -35.05
N THR A 279 0.04 20.06 -35.36
CA THR A 279 -0.11 21.12 -36.40
C THR A 279 -1.24 22.17 -36.24
N ALA A 280 -1.10 23.48 -36.49
CA ALA A 280 -0.01 24.35 -36.92
C ALA A 280 -0.42 25.85 -36.72
N THR A 281 0.60 26.72 -36.75
CA THR A 281 0.64 28.17 -37.08
C THR A 281 0.16 29.28 -36.11
N ALA A 282 1.07 30.27 -35.98
CA ALA A 282 0.91 31.71 -35.68
C ALA A 282 1.00 32.22 -34.21
N SER A 283 2.23 32.55 -33.82
CA SER A 283 2.71 33.84 -33.26
C SER A 283 1.73 34.74 -32.49
N ALA A 284 1.93 34.88 -31.17
CA ALA A 284 2.07 36.18 -30.48
C ALA A 284 2.54 35.98 -29.03
N SER A 285 3.42 36.87 -28.60
CA SER A 285 4.23 36.87 -27.39
C SER A 285 3.44 37.06 -26.09
N ALA A 286 3.76 36.25 -25.06
CA ALA A 286 3.58 36.60 -23.65
C ALA A 286 4.63 35.83 -22.82
N PRO A 287 5.19 36.41 -21.75
CA PRO A 287 6.36 35.86 -21.07
C PRO A 287 5.97 34.58 -20.33
N SER A 288 6.53 33.46 -20.78
CA SER A 288 6.57 32.23 -20.01
C SER A 288 7.41 32.51 -18.76
N ILE A 289 6.75 32.60 -17.60
CA ILE A 289 7.44 32.43 -16.32
C ILE A 289 7.85 30.95 -16.32
N ALA A 290 8.99 30.68 -16.94
CA ALA A 290 9.74 29.47 -16.74
C ALA A 290 10.19 29.50 -15.27
N ALA A 291 9.33 28.97 -14.39
CA ALA A 291 9.75 28.50 -13.09
C ALA A 291 10.65 27.28 -13.32
N THR A 292 11.88 27.56 -13.75
CA THR A 292 13.00 26.63 -13.70
C THR A 292 13.33 26.42 -12.23
N LEU A 293 12.53 25.59 -11.55
CA LEU A 293 12.97 24.93 -10.34
C LEU A 293 14.02 23.91 -10.77
N HIS A 294 15.27 24.36 -10.75
CA HIS A 294 16.43 23.48 -10.61
C HIS A 294 16.30 22.72 -9.27
N LEU A 295 15.47 21.68 -9.24
CA LEU A 295 15.56 20.63 -8.25
C LEU A 295 16.62 19.66 -8.75
N VAL A 296 17.85 19.84 -8.26
CA VAL A 296 18.76 18.72 -8.11
C VAL A 296 17.93 17.58 -7.50
N PRO A 297 17.90 16.36 -8.08
CA PRO A 297 17.28 15.22 -7.41
C PRO A 297 18.04 15.05 -6.11
N GLY A 298 17.47 15.54 -5.00
CA GLY A 298 18.08 15.42 -3.69
C GLY A 298 18.25 13.95 -3.41
N ALA A 299 19.48 13.45 -3.53
CA ALA A 299 19.81 12.09 -3.15
C ALA A 299 19.36 11.94 -1.70
N LEU A 300 18.54 10.92 -1.44
CA LEU A 300 18.15 10.60 -0.08
C LEU A 300 19.42 10.31 0.74
N PRO A 301 19.51 10.78 2.00
CA PRO A 301 20.62 10.40 2.88
C PRO A 301 20.74 8.87 2.94
N SER A 302 21.95 8.33 3.11
CA SER A 302 22.25 6.89 3.01
C SER A 302 21.38 5.97 3.86
N ARG A 303 20.84 6.47 4.98
CA ARG A 303 19.92 5.74 5.86
C ARG A 303 18.55 5.47 5.25
N PHE A 304 18.13 6.25 4.24
CA PHE A 304 16.86 6.10 3.56
C PHE A 304 17.08 5.32 2.26
N GLN A 305 16.62 4.08 2.23
CA GLN A 305 16.81 3.17 1.11
C GLN A 305 15.51 3.00 0.34
N LEU A 306 15.50 3.39 -0.93
CA LEU A 306 14.35 3.15 -1.80
C LEU A 306 14.12 1.64 -1.94
N ASN A 307 12.89 1.22 -1.67
CA ASN A 307 12.45 -0.16 -1.81
C ASN A 307 11.55 -0.31 -3.05
N ALA A 308 11.44 -1.54 -3.54
CA ALA A 308 10.58 -1.87 -4.66
C ALA A 308 9.11 -1.54 -4.34
N ASN A 309 8.43 -0.91 -5.30
CA ASN A 309 6.99 -0.69 -5.23
C ASN A 309 6.28 -2.07 -5.25
N PRO A 310 5.39 -2.38 -4.28
CA PRO A 310 4.66 -3.65 -4.23
C PRO A 310 3.75 -3.88 -5.45
N PHE A 311 3.48 -2.84 -6.23
CA PHE A 311 2.69 -2.84 -7.47
C PHE A 311 3.57 -2.70 -8.74
N GLY A 312 4.89 -2.85 -8.62
CA GLY A 312 5.84 -2.80 -9.73
C GLY A 312 6.33 -1.38 -10.06
N GLU A 313 7.41 -1.30 -10.86
CA GLU A 313 8.06 -0.02 -11.21
C GLU A 313 7.39 0.70 -12.39
N ARG A 314 6.57 0.01 -13.19
CA ARG A 314 5.92 0.54 -14.40
C ARG A 314 4.54 -0.09 -14.58
N ALA A 315 3.49 0.68 -14.29
CA ALA A 315 2.13 0.32 -14.68
C ALA A 315 1.79 0.98 -16.01
N THR A 316 1.11 0.26 -16.89
CA THR A 316 0.56 0.86 -18.11
C THR A 316 -0.68 1.67 -17.73
N ILE A 317 -0.68 2.97 -18.04
CA ILE A 317 -1.87 3.80 -17.89
C ILE A 317 -2.90 3.33 -18.91
N VAL A 318 -4.07 2.97 -18.42
CA VAL A 318 -5.26 2.78 -19.25
C VAL A 318 -6.12 4.01 -19.04
N THR A 319 -6.12 4.90 -20.03
CA THR A 319 -7.05 6.04 -20.04
C THR A 319 -8.47 5.48 -20.25
N PRO A 320 -9.43 5.74 -19.35
CA PRO A 320 -10.80 5.35 -19.60
C PRO A 320 -11.29 6.07 -20.87
N ALA A 321 -11.79 5.31 -21.84
CA ALA A 321 -12.40 5.90 -23.01
C ALA A 321 -13.63 6.70 -22.55
N VAL A 322 -13.59 8.03 -22.73
CA VAL A 322 -14.76 8.88 -22.54
C VAL A 322 -15.77 8.47 -23.61
N GLN A 323 -16.77 7.67 -23.23
CA GLN A 323 -17.93 7.44 -24.09
C GLN A 323 -18.66 8.77 -24.26
N ALA A 324 -18.56 9.35 -25.46
CA ALA A 324 -19.34 10.51 -25.83
C ALA A 324 -20.85 10.15 -25.76
N PRO A 325 -21.70 11.03 -25.19
CA PRO A 325 -23.14 10.80 -25.20
C PRO A 325 -23.62 10.77 -26.65
N SER A 326 -24.18 9.64 -27.05
CA SER A 326 -24.82 9.46 -28.36
C SER A 326 -26.14 10.25 -28.34
N SER A 327 -26.08 11.50 -28.78
CA SER A 327 -27.26 12.34 -28.97
C SER A 327 -27.93 12.00 -30.30
N THR A 328 -28.91 11.09 -30.26
CA THR A 328 -29.93 10.97 -31.30
C THR A 328 -31.29 11.25 -30.67
N ALA A 329 -31.69 12.52 -30.70
CA ALA A 329 -33.06 12.95 -30.49
C ALA A 329 -33.56 13.59 -31.78
N THR A 330 -34.41 12.86 -32.50
CA THR A 330 -35.19 13.35 -33.63
C THR A 330 -36.43 14.06 -33.07
N PRO A 331 -36.78 15.28 -33.49
CA PRO A 331 -38.04 15.90 -33.10
C PRO A 331 -39.18 15.39 -33.99
N GLU A 332 -40.18 14.75 -33.38
CA GLU A 332 -41.45 14.40 -34.02
C GLU A 332 -42.42 15.58 -33.86
N VAL A 333 -42.88 16.11 -35.00
CA VAL A 333 -43.85 17.20 -35.12
C VAL A 333 -45.25 16.58 -35.13
N ALA A 334 -46.08 16.92 -34.16
CA ALA A 334 -47.51 16.60 -34.19
C ALA A 334 -48.30 17.73 -34.85
N ALA A 335 -49.22 17.33 -35.73
CA ALA A 335 -50.24 18.14 -36.38
C ALA A 335 -51.42 18.45 -35.45
#